data_AF-A0A537HI36-F1
#
_entry.id   AF-A0A537HI36-F1
#
_cell.length_a   1.000
_cell.length_b   1.000
_cell.length_c   1.000
_cell.angle_alpha   90.00
_cell.angle_beta   90.00
_cell.angle_gamma   90.00
#
_symmetry.space_group_name_H-M   'P 1'
#
loop_
_entity.id
_entity.type
_entity.pdbx_description
1 polymer ?
#
loop_
_entity_poly.entity_id
_entity_poly.type
_entity_poly.pdbx_seq_one_letter_code
_entity_poly.pdbx_strand_id
1 'polypeptide(L)'
;MVPERRLALIHRVIVPDQEHPKEYAILVTDRRSIFIRQKETRGDFWLRREINYGTALITDVVPKTLEDYEQTSVESLTADSTNIMVPHEAVISLAMKKEKQKPRKYDFFVRLTMRMQREEFQVYDFEMNYRESRNSETMIKFYMVPLGAYFKPRRQTQTRETVLREYATDALEIFQKVLPAKIAA
;
A
#
# COMPACT_ATOMS: atom_id res chain seq x y z
N MET A 1 -17.44 -24.88 9.14
CA MET A 1 -16.63 -24.10 8.18
C MET A 1 -15.24 -23.94 8.77
N VAL A 2 -14.18 -24.11 7.98
CA VAL A 2 -12.82 -23.85 8.45
C VAL A 2 -12.65 -22.34 8.60
N PRO A 3 -12.21 -21.83 9.78
CA PRO A 3 -12.02 -20.40 10.00
C PRO A 3 -10.95 -19.86 9.04
N GLU A 4 -11.17 -18.62 8.57
CA GLU A 4 -10.27 -17.97 7.63
C GLU A 4 -8.92 -17.66 8.30
N ARG A 5 -7.83 -18.06 7.64
CA ARG A 5 -6.49 -17.96 8.21
C ARG A 5 -5.84 -16.66 7.78
N ARG A 6 -5.35 -15.89 8.75
CA ARG A 6 -4.56 -14.67 8.49
C ARG A 6 -3.11 -15.06 8.21
N LEU A 7 -2.53 -14.47 7.18
CA LEU A 7 -1.21 -14.85 6.70
C LEU A 7 -0.20 -13.73 6.88
N ALA A 8 -0.58 -12.49 6.58
CA ALA A 8 0.33 -11.35 6.66
C ALA A 8 -0.42 -10.02 6.79
N LEU A 9 0.32 -9.00 7.24
CA LEU A 9 -0.14 -7.63 7.31
C LEU A 9 0.86 -6.72 6.59
N ILE A 10 0.38 -6.00 5.57
CA ILE A 10 1.11 -4.90 4.95
C ILE A 10 0.71 -3.64 5.70
N HIS A 11 1.63 -3.12 6.51
CA HIS A 11 1.37 -2.07 7.48
C HIS A 11 0.77 -0.79 6.88
N ARG A 12 1.12 -0.46 5.63
CA ARG A 12 0.65 0.76 5.00
C ARG A 12 0.78 0.76 3.49
N VAL A 13 -0.30 1.18 2.83
CA VAL A 13 -0.34 1.54 1.42
C VAL A 13 -1.18 2.80 1.23
N ILE A 14 -0.93 3.51 0.14
CA ILE A 14 -1.69 4.71 -0.25
C ILE A 14 -2.45 4.43 -1.53
N VAL A 15 -3.77 4.54 -1.49
CA VAL A 15 -4.67 4.44 -2.64
C VAL A 15 -5.00 5.85 -3.13
N PRO A 16 -4.74 6.21 -4.39
CA PRO A 16 -5.15 7.49 -4.95
C PRO A 16 -6.68 7.63 -4.98
N ASP A 17 -7.17 8.84 -4.76
CA ASP A 17 -8.60 9.17 -4.80
C ASP A 17 -8.78 10.60 -5.32
N GLN A 18 -9.99 10.93 -5.79
CA GLN A 18 -10.27 12.23 -6.42
C GLN A 18 -10.24 13.39 -5.43
N GLU A 19 -10.65 13.16 -4.18
CA GLU A 19 -10.68 14.21 -3.16
C GLU A 19 -9.34 14.31 -2.43
N HIS A 20 -8.96 13.20 -1.78
CA HIS A 20 -7.73 13.07 -1.03
C HIS A 20 -7.30 11.61 -1.00
N PRO A 21 -6.02 11.30 -1.26
CA PRO A 21 -5.49 9.96 -1.15
C PRO A 21 -5.74 9.31 0.20
N LYS A 22 -5.88 8.00 0.11
CA LYS A 22 -6.54 7.18 1.09
C LYS A 22 -5.53 6.19 1.68
N GLU A 23 -5.38 6.18 3.00
CA GLU A 23 -4.42 5.31 3.69
C GLU A 23 -5.08 4.00 4.14
N TYR A 24 -4.40 2.89 3.87
CA TYR A 24 -4.86 1.55 4.23
C TYR A 24 -3.72 0.71 4.81
N ALA A 25 -4.06 -0.21 5.70
CA ALA A 25 -3.25 -1.41 5.92
C ALA A 25 -3.88 -2.56 5.11
N ILE A 26 -3.11 -3.54 4.66
CA ILE A 26 -3.66 -4.70 3.95
C ILE A 26 -3.50 -5.94 4.82
N LEU A 27 -4.62 -6.46 5.32
CA LEU A 27 -4.65 -7.79 5.92
C LEU A 27 -4.84 -8.83 4.82
N VAL A 28 -3.85 -9.70 4.65
CA VAL A 28 -3.87 -10.78 3.66
C VAL A 28 -4.21 -12.09 4.38
N THR A 29 -5.30 -12.72 3.95
CA THR A 29 -5.74 -14.03 4.46
C THR A 29 -5.50 -15.12 3.43
N ASP A 30 -5.90 -16.36 3.70
CA ASP A 30 -5.90 -17.44 2.71
C ASP A 30 -6.96 -17.23 1.61
N ARG A 31 -7.97 -16.38 1.83
CA ARG A 31 -9.12 -16.23 0.91
C ARG A 31 -9.26 -14.85 0.28
N ARG A 32 -8.81 -13.79 0.95
CA ARG A 32 -9.03 -12.41 0.49
C ARG A 32 -7.95 -11.46 1.01
N SER A 33 -7.85 -10.34 0.33
CA SER A 33 -7.06 -9.19 0.76
C SER A 33 -8.02 -8.09 1.22
N ILE A 34 -7.83 -7.62 2.45
CA ILE A 34 -8.69 -6.61 3.07
C ILE A 34 -7.87 -5.35 3.30
N PHE A 35 -8.20 -4.31 2.55
CA PHE A 35 -7.65 -2.97 2.73
C PHE A 35 -8.43 -2.29 3.85
N ILE A 36 -7.82 -2.24 5.03
CA ILE A 36 -8.38 -1.68 6.25
C ILE A 36 -8.07 -0.20 6.30
N ARG A 37 -9.13 0.62 6.23
CA ARG A 37 -9.03 2.08 6.25
C ARG A 37 -8.34 2.53 7.53
N GLN A 38 -7.23 3.26 7.40
CA GLN A 38 -6.61 3.92 8.53
C GLN A 38 -7.24 5.29 8.72
N LYS A 39 -7.47 5.69 9.98
CA LYS A 39 -7.79 7.09 10.29
C LYS A 39 -6.65 7.96 9.78
N GLU A 40 -6.97 9.11 9.22
CA GLU A 40 -5.97 10.04 8.69
C GLU A 40 -4.88 10.27 9.73
N THR A 41 -3.66 9.83 9.40
CA THR A 41 -2.50 9.98 10.28
C THR A 41 -1.96 11.42 10.27
N ARG A 42 -2.55 12.31 9.44
CA ARG A 42 -2.31 13.76 9.39
C ARG A 42 -3.58 14.52 9.00
N GLY A 43 -3.89 15.60 9.73
CA GLY A 43 -5.01 16.51 9.44
C GLY A 43 -4.78 17.48 8.27
N ASP A 44 -3.55 17.60 7.77
CA ASP A 44 -3.20 18.46 6.64
C ASP A 44 -2.63 17.63 5.47
N PHE A 45 -3.49 16.87 4.80
CA PHE A 45 -3.25 16.47 3.40
C PHE A 45 -3.53 17.63 2.42
N TRP A 46 -3.52 18.88 2.90
CA TRP A 46 -3.87 20.10 2.15
C TRP A 46 -2.88 20.45 1.02
N LEU A 47 -1.73 19.79 0.93
CA LEU A 47 -0.82 19.89 -0.21
C LEU A 47 -1.28 18.96 -1.34
N ARG A 48 -2.35 19.38 -2.01
CA ARG A 48 -2.93 18.79 -3.23
C ARG A 48 -1.89 18.72 -4.36
N ARG A 49 -1.00 17.73 -4.33
CA ARG A 49 -0.19 17.13 -5.44
C ARG A 49 1.06 16.39 -4.95
N GLU A 50 1.41 16.48 -3.67
CA GLU A 50 2.62 15.88 -3.11
C GLU A 50 2.55 14.36 -2.94
N ILE A 51 1.35 13.79 -3.06
CA ILE A 51 1.07 12.40 -2.69
C ILE A 51 1.46 11.40 -3.80
N ASN A 52 1.83 11.89 -4.97
CA ASN A 52 2.37 11.04 -6.03
C ASN A 52 3.75 10.46 -5.69
N TYR A 53 4.44 10.96 -4.66
CA TYR A 53 5.83 10.59 -4.41
C TYR A 53 6.08 10.51 -2.91
N GLY A 54 6.64 9.38 -2.45
CA GLY A 54 6.87 9.01 -1.05
C GLY A 54 7.81 9.92 -0.24
N THR A 55 7.80 11.23 -0.47
CA THR A 55 8.52 12.25 0.31
C THR A 55 7.73 12.77 1.50
N ALA A 56 6.38 12.82 1.45
CA ALA A 56 5.58 13.50 2.49
C ALA A 56 5.12 12.61 3.67
N LEU A 57 5.44 11.32 3.67
CA LEU A 57 4.61 10.32 4.35
C LEU A 57 5.32 9.44 5.38
N ILE A 58 6.41 9.88 6.01
CA ILE A 58 7.00 9.12 7.13
C ILE A 58 6.25 9.56 8.39
N THR A 59 5.09 8.96 8.64
CA THR A 59 4.33 9.19 9.85
C THR A 59 4.88 8.29 10.95
N ASP A 60 5.19 8.88 12.11
CA ASP A 60 5.71 8.17 13.29
C ASP A 60 4.59 7.48 14.07
N VAL A 61 3.63 6.92 13.35
CA VAL A 61 2.58 6.10 13.96
C VAL A 61 3.14 4.71 14.17
N VAL A 62 2.89 4.15 15.36
CA VAL A 62 3.24 2.77 15.67
C VAL A 62 2.46 1.87 14.70
N PRO A 63 3.13 1.06 13.86
CA PRO A 63 2.46 0.15 12.94
C PRO A 63 1.66 -0.85 13.76
N LYS A 64 0.39 -1.04 13.38
CA LYS A 64 -0.40 -2.13 13.93
C LYS A 64 0.21 -3.47 13.52
N THR A 65 0.16 -4.46 14.39
CA THR A 65 0.63 -5.81 14.13
C THR A 65 -0.53 -6.75 13.77
N LEU A 66 -0.25 -8.00 13.45
CA LEU A 66 -1.30 -9.01 13.23
C LEU A 66 -2.12 -9.24 14.50
N GLU A 67 -1.46 -9.21 15.66
CA GLU A 67 -2.05 -9.36 16.99
C GLU A 67 -3.07 -8.26 17.30
N ASP A 68 -2.80 -7.02 16.88
CA ASP A 68 -3.76 -5.91 17.02
C ASP A 68 -5.07 -6.18 16.27
N TYR A 69 -5.00 -6.99 15.20
CA TYR A 69 -6.18 -7.39 14.46
C TYR A 69 -6.79 -8.69 14.98
N GLU A 70 -6.10 -9.54 15.76
CA GLU A 70 -6.59 -10.86 16.24
C GLU A 70 -7.99 -10.79 16.84
N GLN A 71 -8.25 -9.77 17.66
CA GLN A 71 -9.54 -9.58 18.33
C GLN A 71 -10.63 -9.02 17.41
N THR A 72 -10.27 -8.49 16.23
CA THR A 72 -11.23 -8.00 15.24
C THR A 72 -11.62 -9.14 14.32
N SER A 73 -12.90 -9.49 14.24
CA SER A 73 -13.35 -10.56 13.33
C SER A 73 -13.19 -10.15 11.85
N VAL A 74 -12.92 -11.12 10.98
CA VAL A 74 -12.83 -10.86 9.53
C VAL A 74 -14.17 -10.36 9.01
N GLU A 75 -15.26 -10.89 9.54
CA GLU A 75 -16.63 -10.51 9.22
C GLU A 75 -16.87 -9.03 9.50
N SER A 76 -16.41 -8.53 10.66
CA SER A 76 -16.51 -7.11 11.00
C SER A 76 -15.72 -6.23 10.04
N LEU A 77 -14.52 -6.65 9.65
CA LEU A 77 -13.70 -5.91 8.69
C LEU A 77 -14.34 -5.86 7.30
N THR A 78 -15.03 -6.93 6.91
CA THR A 78 -15.72 -7.01 5.61
C THR A 78 -17.07 -6.30 5.58
N ALA A 79 -17.71 -6.13 6.74
CA ALA A 79 -18.98 -5.40 6.86
C ALA A 79 -18.79 -3.87 6.86
N ASP A 80 -17.59 -3.39 7.19
CA ASP A 80 -17.25 -1.98 7.15
C ASP A 80 -17.08 -1.51 5.69
N SER A 81 -17.99 -0.65 5.24
CA SER A 81 -18.02 -0.13 3.87
C SER A 81 -16.87 0.82 3.52
N THR A 82 -16.09 1.25 4.51
CA THR A 82 -14.88 2.06 4.28
C THR A 82 -13.67 1.22 3.87
N ASN A 83 -13.72 -0.09 4.15
CA ASN A 83 -12.70 -1.04 3.76
C ASN A 83 -12.91 -1.54 2.35
N ILE A 84 -11.82 -1.87 1.66
CA ILE A 84 -11.89 -2.50 0.34
C ILE A 84 -11.59 -3.99 0.53
N MET A 85 -12.53 -4.85 0.15
CA MET A 85 -12.36 -6.29 0.20
C MET A 85 -12.18 -6.84 -1.21
N VAL A 86 -11.08 -7.57 -1.42
CA VAL A 86 -10.79 -8.24 -2.69
C VAL A 86 -10.66 -9.74 -2.46
N PRO A 87 -11.66 -10.56 -2.85
CA PRO A 87 -11.53 -12.02 -2.84
C PRO A 87 -10.41 -12.48 -3.77
N HIS A 88 -9.57 -13.41 -3.33
CA HIS A 88 -8.43 -13.89 -4.12
C HIS A 88 -8.87 -14.59 -5.41
N GLU A 89 -10.01 -15.29 -5.38
CA GLU A 89 -10.60 -15.90 -6.57
C GLU A 89 -11.06 -14.87 -7.62
N ALA A 90 -11.40 -13.65 -7.18
CA ALA A 90 -11.83 -12.57 -8.05
C ALA A 90 -10.65 -11.81 -8.66
N VAL A 91 -9.42 -12.00 -8.17
CA VAL A 91 -8.24 -11.32 -8.70
C VAL A 91 -7.92 -11.89 -10.09
N ILE A 92 -7.86 -10.98 -11.06
CA ILE A 92 -7.52 -11.26 -12.45
C ILE A 92 -6.02 -11.11 -12.64
N SER A 93 -5.45 -10.01 -12.16
CA SER A 93 -4.01 -9.76 -12.22
C SER A 93 -3.54 -8.83 -11.09
N LEU A 94 -2.27 -8.98 -10.71
CA LEU A 94 -1.54 -8.07 -9.85
C LEU A 94 -0.19 -7.75 -10.49
N ALA A 95 0.07 -6.49 -10.77
CA ALA A 95 1.34 -6.04 -11.33
C ALA A 95 2.02 -5.06 -10.37
N MET A 96 3.28 -5.34 -10.00
CA MET A 96 4.12 -4.33 -9.37
C MET A 96 4.80 -3.50 -10.45
N LYS A 97 4.53 -2.20 -10.47
CA LYS A 97 5.15 -1.26 -11.38
C LYS A 97 6.12 -0.34 -10.65
N LYS A 98 7.13 0.06 -11.40
CA LYS A 98 7.97 1.20 -11.06
C LYS A 98 7.36 2.39 -11.77
N GLU A 99 6.82 3.35 -11.02
CA GLU A 99 6.26 4.53 -11.66
C GLU A 99 7.40 5.29 -12.34
N LYS A 100 7.41 5.30 -13.69
CA LYS A 100 8.37 6.09 -14.48
C LYS A 100 8.13 7.56 -14.18
N GLN A 101 9.01 8.07 -13.35
CA GLN A 101 9.08 9.44 -12.91
C GLN A 101 9.08 10.39 -14.10
N LYS A 102 8.06 11.24 -14.21
CA LYS A 102 8.00 12.31 -15.22
C LYS A 102 8.52 13.60 -14.56
N PRO A 103 9.76 14.05 -14.84
CA PRO A 103 10.41 15.14 -14.09
C PRO A 103 9.66 16.47 -14.10
N ARG A 104 8.85 16.72 -15.13
CA ARG A 104 8.05 17.93 -15.29
C ARG A 104 6.72 17.94 -14.53
N LYS A 105 6.38 16.84 -13.84
CA LYS A 105 5.17 16.71 -13.00
C LYS A 105 5.46 16.59 -11.51
N TYR A 106 6.73 16.68 -11.09
CA TYR A 106 7.04 16.68 -9.66
C TYR A 106 6.44 17.90 -9.00
N ASP A 107 5.79 17.66 -7.87
CA ASP A 107 5.50 18.74 -6.95
C ASP A 107 6.83 19.33 -6.45
N PHE A 108 6.87 20.66 -6.31
CA PHE A 108 8.09 21.41 -6.03
C PHE A 108 8.85 20.84 -4.82
N PHE A 109 8.11 20.40 -3.80
CA PHE A 109 8.63 19.86 -2.55
C PHE A 109 9.29 18.48 -2.67
N VAL A 110 8.82 17.62 -3.59
CA VAL A 110 9.42 16.30 -3.85
C VAL A 110 10.83 16.48 -4.39
N ARG A 111 10.93 17.32 -5.43
CA ARG A 111 12.20 17.68 -6.05
C ARG A 111 13.12 18.39 -5.06
N LEU A 112 12.57 19.28 -4.22
CA LEU A 112 13.33 19.96 -3.19
C LEU A 112 13.89 18.96 -2.17
N THR A 113 13.09 17.98 -1.73
CA THR A 113 13.50 16.95 -0.77
C THR A 113 14.57 16.03 -1.35
N MET A 114 14.37 15.54 -2.59
CA MET A 114 15.39 14.74 -3.31
C MET A 114 16.69 15.53 -3.45
N ARG A 115 16.61 16.83 -3.77
CA ARG A 115 17.78 17.71 -3.89
C ARG A 115 18.47 17.96 -2.55
N MET A 116 17.72 18.24 -1.49
CA MET A 116 18.26 18.45 -0.14
C MET A 116 18.94 17.20 0.40
N GLN A 117 18.39 16.02 0.09
CA GLN A 117 18.89 14.73 0.54
C GLN A 117 19.91 14.12 -0.44
N ARG A 118 20.17 14.77 -1.58
CA ARG A 118 21.07 14.34 -2.65
C ARG A 118 20.80 12.89 -3.10
N GLU A 119 19.54 12.51 -3.12
CA GLU A 119 19.11 11.14 -3.35
C GLU A 119 17.85 11.12 -4.22
N GLU A 120 17.98 10.57 -5.43
CA GLU A 120 16.86 10.25 -6.30
C GLU A 120 16.34 8.86 -5.94
N PHE A 121 15.03 8.69 -5.88
CA PHE A 121 14.42 7.42 -5.49
C PHE A 121 13.07 7.25 -6.17
N GLN A 122 12.70 6.01 -6.48
CA GLN A 122 11.43 5.66 -7.11
C GLN A 122 10.41 5.18 -6.07
N VAL A 123 9.13 5.33 -6.42
CA VAL A 123 8.02 4.73 -5.67
C VAL A 123 7.50 3.55 -6.48
N TYR A 124 7.16 2.49 -5.76
CA TYR A 124 6.59 1.28 -6.32
C TYR A 124 5.08 1.33 -6.14
N ASP A 125 4.35 1.09 -7.22
CA ASP A 125 2.91 1.00 -7.23
C ASP A 125 2.47 -0.41 -7.62
N PHE A 126 1.30 -0.80 -7.13
CA PHE A 126 0.66 -2.06 -7.45
C PHE A 126 -0.66 -1.73 -8.14
N GLU A 127 -0.89 -2.39 -9.27
CA GLU A 127 -2.18 -2.38 -9.95
C GLU A 127 -2.81 -3.77 -9.78
N MET A 128 -3.88 -3.83 -9.00
CA MET A 128 -4.66 -5.06 -8.78
C MET A 128 -5.96 -4.97 -9.56
N ASN A 129 -6.09 -5.78 -10.61
CA ASN A 129 -7.34 -5.93 -11.35
C ASN A 129 -8.13 -7.10 -10.78
N TYR A 130 -9.40 -6.88 -10.49
CA TYR A 130 -10.28 -7.89 -9.94
C TYR A 130 -11.69 -7.74 -10.49
N ARG A 131 -12.45 -8.84 -10.43
CA ARG A 131 -13.83 -8.88 -10.86
C ARG A 131 -14.74 -8.49 -9.70
N GLU A 132 -15.40 -7.34 -9.82
CA GLU A 132 -16.34 -6.85 -8.81
C GLU A 132 -17.75 -7.45 -9.02
N SER A 133 -18.15 -7.63 -10.28
CA SER A 133 -19.37 -8.33 -10.65
C SER A 133 -19.16 -9.16 -11.92
N ARG A 134 -20.13 -9.99 -12.31
CA ARG A 134 -20.01 -10.85 -13.52
C ARG A 134 -19.60 -10.07 -14.79
N ASN A 135 -19.93 -8.78 -14.86
CA ASN A 135 -19.68 -7.94 -16.03
C ASN A 135 -18.81 -6.71 -15.72
N SER A 136 -18.28 -6.57 -14.50
CA SER A 136 -17.42 -5.42 -14.15
C SER A 136 -16.07 -5.87 -13.62
N GLU A 137 -15.02 -5.34 -14.26
CA GLU A 137 -13.65 -5.43 -13.79
C GLU A 137 -13.25 -4.07 -13.24
N THR A 138 -12.64 -4.08 -12.06
CA THR A 138 -12.21 -2.88 -11.34
C THR A 138 -10.72 -3.01 -11.05
N MET A 139 -10.03 -1.86 -11.03
CA MET A 139 -8.60 -1.77 -10.76
C MET A 139 -8.37 -0.93 -9.51
N ILE A 140 -7.63 -1.48 -8.55
CA ILE A 140 -7.11 -0.71 -7.40
C ILE A 140 -5.63 -0.45 -7.65
N LYS A 141 -5.27 0.84 -7.76
CA LYS A 141 -3.89 1.29 -7.75
C LYS A 141 -3.49 1.66 -6.33
N PHE A 142 -2.37 1.16 -5.83
CA PHE A 142 -1.87 1.52 -4.51
C PHE A 142 -0.36 1.57 -4.44
N TYR A 143 0.15 2.52 -3.66
CA TYR A 143 1.57 2.82 -3.53
C TYR A 143 2.15 2.22 -2.25
N MET A 144 3.32 1.60 -2.37
CA MET A 144 4.06 1.01 -1.27
C MET A 144 4.86 2.09 -0.54
N VAL A 145 4.24 2.66 0.50
CA VAL A 145 4.82 3.73 1.31
C VAL A 145 4.84 3.29 2.77
N PRO A 146 6.00 2.89 3.31
CA PRO A 146 6.08 2.39 4.67
C PRO A 146 5.82 3.49 5.71
N LEU A 147 5.44 3.07 6.91
CA LEU A 147 5.38 3.94 8.09
C LEU A 147 6.78 4.39 8.54
N GLY A 148 6.84 5.47 9.30
CA GLY A 148 8.10 6.02 9.81
C GLY A 148 8.86 5.07 10.71
N ALA A 149 8.16 4.28 11.52
CA ALA A 149 8.76 3.24 12.35
C ALA A 149 9.49 2.16 11.52
N TYR A 150 8.97 1.80 10.34
CA TYR A 150 9.64 0.86 9.43
C TYR A 150 10.82 1.53 8.71
N PHE A 151 10.66 2.81 8.37
CA PHE A 151 11.54 3.53 7.47
C PHE A 151 12.78 4.14 8.15
N LYS A 152 12.61 4.83 9.29
CA LYS A 152 13.67 5.62 9.95
C LYS A 152 14.86 4.77 10.42
N PRO A 153 14.69 3.60 11.07
CA PRO A 153 15.83 2.80 11.50
C PRO A 153 16.64 2.28 10.32
N ARG A 154 15.98 1.78 9.27
CA ARG A 154 16.64 1.26 8.06
C ARG A 154 17.41 2.33 7.30
N ARG A 155 16.93 3.57 7.32
CA ARG A 155 17.64 4.71 6.72
C ARG A 155 18.98 5.06 7.35
N GLN A 156 19.28 4.55 8.53
CA GLN A 156 20.60 4.73 9.13
C GLN A 156 21.68 3.96 8.36
N THR A 157 21.30 2.88 7.67
CA THR A 157 22.24 1.97 6.98
C THR A 157 21.95 1.80 5.49
N GLN A 158 20.76 2.20 5.01
CA GLN A 158 20.30 1.98 3.63
C GLN A 158 19.81 3.27 2.93
N THR A 159 19.87 3.25 1.60
CA THR A 159 19.24 4.28 0.75
C THR A 159 17.71 4.19 0.83
N ARG A 160 17.00 5.32 0.67
CA ARG A 160 15.54 5.38 0.62
C ARG A 160 15.02 4.51 -0.51
N GLU A 161 15.68 4.54 -1.67
CA GLU A 161 15.32 3.66 -2.78
C GLU A 161 15.37 2.19 -2.37
N THR A 162 16.41 1.77 -1.65
CA THR A 162 16.53 0.40 -1.14
C THR A 162 15.39 0.07 -0.17
N VAL A 163 15.11 0.93 0.81
CA VAL A 163 14.02 0.69 1.78
C VAL A 163 12.64 0.62 1.10
N LEU A 164 12.37 1.50 0.12
CA LEU A 164 11.11 1.49 -0.62
C LEU A 164 10.97 0.26 -1.52
N ARG A 165 12.07 -0.15 -2.17
CA ARG A 165 12.11 -1.36 -2.99
C ARG A 165 11.90 -2.61 -2.13
N GLU A 166 12.61 -2.74 -1.01
CA GLU A 166 12.47 -3.87 -0.09
C GLU A 166 11.04 -3.96 0.43
N TYR A 167 10.46 -2.84 0.88
CA TYR A 167 9.07 -2.84 1.34
C TYR A 167 8.07 -3.30 0.27
N ALA A 168 8.27 -2.88 -0.98
CA ALA A 168 7.43 -3.30 -2.10
C ALA A 168 7.64 -4.77 -2.47
N THR A 169 8.88 -5.24 -2.47
CA THR A 169 9.22 -6.65 -2.74
C THR A 169 8.65 -7.56 -1.66
N ASP A 170 8.79 -7.21 -0.37
CA ASP A 170 8.23 -7.96 0.75
C ASP A 170 6.70 -8.13 0.58
N ALA A 171 6.02 -7.05 0.19
CA ALA A 171 4.59 -7.09 -0.10
C ALA A 171 4.24 -7.96 -1.33
N LEU A 172 5.06 -7.91 -2.39
CA LEU A 172 4.88 -8.77 -3.56
C LEU A 172 5.03 -10.25 -3.20
N GLU A 173 6.01 -10.61 -2.37
CA GLU A 173 6.22 -11.99 -1.90
C GLU A 173 5.03 -12.50 -1.08
N ILE A 174 4.41 -11.63 -0.28
CA ILE A 174 3.16 -11.94 0.42
C ILE A 174 2.07 -12.28 -0.60
N PHE A 175 1.85 -11.42 -1.60
CA PHE A 175 0.83 -11.66 -2.62
C PHE A 175 1.14 -12.89 -3.48
N GLN A 176 2.40 -13.17 -3.81
CA GLN A 176 2.79 -14.37 -4.56
C GLN A 176 2.37 -15.67 -3.87
N LYS A 177 2.39 -15.71 -2.53
CA LYS A 177 1.96 -16.88 -1.76
C LYS A 177 0.45 -17.15 -1.87
N VAL A 178 -0.35 -16.11 -2.06
CA VAL A 178 -1.83 -16.21 -2.10
C VAL A 178 -2.43 -16.08 -3.50
N LEU A 179 -1.68 -15.53 -4.45
CA LEU A 179 -2.08 -15.26 -5.83
C LEU A 179 -1.04 -15.76 -6.86
N PRO A 180 -0.52 -17.00 -6.75
CA PRO A 180 0.67 -17.43 -7.49
C PRO A 180 0.50 -17.38 -9.02
N ALA A 181 -0.71 -17.61 -9.53
CA ALA A 181 -1.01 -17.62 -10.96
C ALA A 181 -1.51 -16.27 -11.52
N LYS A 182 -1.54 -15.22 -10.69
CA LYS A 182 -2.14 -13.91 -11.03
C LYS A 182 -1.13 -12.77 -11.05
N ILE A 183 0.14 -13.04 -10.72
CA ILE A 183 1.18 -12.02 -10.77
C ILE A 183 1.58 -11.79 -12.23
N ALA A 184 1.41 -10.56 -12.70
CA ALA A 184 1.91 -10.11 -13.99
C ALA A 184 3.34 -9.57 -13.82
N ALA A 185 4.23 -9.92 -14.76
CA ALA A 185 5.63 -9.48 -14.81
C ALA A 185 5.78 -8.04 -15.30
#